data_AF-A0A813UFF7-F1
#
_entry.id   AF-A0A813UFF7-F1
#
_cell.length_a   1.000
_cell.length_b   1.000
_cell.length_c   1.000
_cell.angle_alpha   90.00
_cell.angle_beta   90.00
_cell.angle_gamma   90.00
#
_symmetry.space_group_name_H-M   'P 1'
#
loop_
_entity.id
_entity.type
_entity.pdbx_description
1 polymer ?
#
loop_
_entity_poly.entity_id
_entity_poly.type
_entity_poly.pdbx_seq_one_letter_code
_entity_poly.pdbx_strand_id
1 'polypeptide(L)'
;MDIIVVGGSLAGLFAGLVLKRLGHNVHILERNPTRYYQGNGAGISVGPELRDYMDKFDKTGRNFIIPSMFRRFLDIHGNEIHREDWIRPTTSWDLMYYILRANFDGLDKVYFRTFTNESIFGKLLCLKSNMNNTIFPLTATHTQLNNETKLRSKMATNKSHDNKNTQT
;
A
#
# COMPACT_ATOMS: atom_id res chain seq x y z
N MET A 1 -7.52 -29.97 -8.38
CA MET A 1 -8.23 -30.25 -7.11
C MET A 1 -9.35 -29.25 -6.97
N ASP A 2 -10.43 -29.65 -6.34
CA ASP A 2 -11.53 -28.79 -5.91
C ASP A 2 -11.25 -28.29 -4.49
N ILE A 3 -11.25 -26.97 -4.31
CA ILE A 3 -10.88 -26.33 -3.05
C ILE A 3 -12.00 -25.38 -2.62
N ILE A 4 -12.38 -25.47 -1.35
CA ILE A 4 -13.34 -24.54 -0.73
C ILE A 4 -12.57 -23.67 0.27
N VAL A 5 -12.70 -22.34 0.10
CA VAL A 5 -12.20 -21.34 1.05
C VAL A 5 -13.39 -20.71 1.75
N VAL A 6 -13.42 -20.75 3.08
CA VAL A 6 -14.49 -20.15 3.88
C VAL A 6 -14.03 -18.78 4.40
N GLY A 7 -14.72 -17.73 3.97
CA GLY A 7 -14.41 -16.32 4.22
C GLY A 7 -14.02 -15.59 2.93
N GLY A 8 -14.89 -14.69 2.45
CA GLY A 8 -14.73 -13.98 1.19
C GLY A 8 -14.17 -12.57 1.30
N SER A 9 -13.48 -12.25 2.40
CA SER A 9 -12.74 -10.99 2.58
C SER A 9 -11.28 -11.15 2.12
N LEU A 10 -10.41 -10.20 2.49
CA LEU A 10 -9.02 -10.08 2.00
C LEU A 10 -8.24 -11.39 2.09
N ALA A 11 -8.18 -12.04 3.26
CA ALA A 11 -7.38 -13.26 3.44
C ALA A 11 -7.83 -14.42 2.52
N GLY A 12 -9.13 -14.67 2.45
CA GLY A 12 -9.66 -15.73 1.59
C GLY A 12 -9.52 -15.39 0.11
N LEU A 13 -9.62 -14.11 -0.27
CA LEU A 13 -9.37 -13.67 -1.64
C LEU A 13 -7.88 -13.76 -2.01
N PHE A 14 -6.96 -13.41 -1.11
CA PHE A 14 -5.52 -13.59 -1.33
C PHE A 14 -5.18 -15.06 -1.58
N ALA A 15 -5.66 -15.97 -0.73
CA ALA A 15 -5.44 -17.40 -0.89
C ALA A 15 -6.13 -17.95 -2.13
N GLY A 16 -7.42 -17.63 -2.32
CA GLY A 16 -8.22 -18.11 -3.42
C GLY A 16 -7.69 -17.68 -4.79
N LEU A 17 -7.19 -16.44 -4.91
CA LEU A 17 -6.58 -15.96 -6.15
C LEU A 17 -5.30 -16.74 -6.48
N VAL A 18 -4.41 -16.98 -5.52
CA VAL A 18 -3.19 -17.77 -5.77
C VAL A 18 -3.55 -19.19 -6.20
N LEU A 19 -4.44 -19.86 -5.47
CA LEU A 19 -4.87 -21.21 -5.77
C LEU A 19 -5.51 -21.30 -7.16
N LYS A 20 -6.33 -20.32 -7.53
CA LYS A 20 -6.93 -20.22 -8.86
C LYS A 20 -5.87 -20.03 -9.96
N ARG A 21 -4.85 -19.19 -9.71
CA ARG A 21 -3.72 -18.97 -10.63
C ARG A 21 -2.84 -20.20 -10.81
N LEU A 22 -2.79 -21.09 -9.81
CA LEU A 22 -2.13 -22.39 -9.87
C LEU A 22 -2.94 -23.47 -10.62
N GLY A 23 -4.13 -23.14 -11.13
CA GLY A 23 -4.97 -24.05 -11.93
C GLY A 23 -5.92 -24.94 -11.12
N HIS A 24 -6.15 -24.62 -9.84
CA HIS A 24 -7.17 -25.31 -9.04
C HIS A 24 -8.57 -24.76 -9.31
N ASN A 25 -9.59 -25.60 -9.11
CA ASN A 25 -10.98 -25.15 -9.08
C ASN A 25 -11.31 -24.67 -7.66
N VAL A 26 -11.56 -23.37 -7.49
CA VAL A 26 -11.67 -22.73 -6.17
C VAL A 26 -13.04 -22.09 -6.00
N HIS A 27 -13.72 -22.45 -4.92
CA HIS A 27 -14.96 -21.82 -4.47
C HIS A 27 -14.72 -21.06 -3.16
N ILE A 28 -15.07 -19.77 -3.14
CA ILE A 28 -15.02 -18.94 -1.93
C ILE A 28 -16.45 -18.81 -1.40
N LEU A 29 -16.66 -19.22 -0.16
CA LEU A 29 -17.94 -19.10 0.54
C LEU A 29 -17.88 -17.91 1.50
N GLU A 30 -18.82 -16.98 1.37
CA GLU A 30 -18.94 -15.80 2.22
C GLU A 30 -20.31 -15.81 2.91
N ARG A 31 -20.35 -15.45 4.19
CA ARG A 31 -21.57 -15.36 4.98
C ARG A 31 -22.44 -14.19 4.52
N ASN A 32 -21.82 -13.07 4.17
CA ASN A 32 -22.55 -11.89 3.70
C ASN A 32 -23.25 -12.20 2.35
N PRO A 33 -24.59 -12.07 2.28
CA PRO A 33 -25.33 -12.36 1.05
C PRO A 33 -25.09 -11.32 -0.04
N THR A 34 -24.59 -10.13 0.32
CA THR A 34 -24.28 -9.08 -0.64
C THR A 34 -22.89 -9.32 -1.24
N ARG A 35 -22.79 -9.23 -2.57
CA ARG A 35 -21.51 -9.37 -3.29
C ARG A 35 -20.58 -8.17 -3.03
N TYR A 36 -21.16 -7.06 -2.59
CA TYR A 36 -20.49 -5.79 -2.40
C TYR A 36 -20.12 -5.60 -0.95
N TYR A 37 -18.83 -5.35 -0.72
CA TYR A 37 -18.38 -4.95 0.59
C TYR A 37 -18.85 -3.52 0.88
N GLN A 38 -19.53 -3.35 2.02
CA GLN A 38 -19.91 -2.06 2.59
C GLN A 38 -18.98 -1.78 3.78
N GLY A 39 -17.72 -1.48 3.48
CA GLY A 39 -16.72 -1.11 4.47
C GLY A 39 -16.67 0.38 4.72
N ASN A 40 -16.09 0.74 5.86
CA ASN A 40 -15.77 2.14 6.21
C ASN A 40 -14.42 2.61 5.61
N GLY A 41 -13.88 1.91 4.60
CA GLY A 41 -12.64 2.32 3.93
C GLY A 41 -11.38 2.34 4.81
N ALA A 42 -11.28 1.46 5.81
CA ALA A 42 -10.13 1.40 6.71
C ALA A 42 -8.79 1.30 5.94
N GLY A 43 -7.78 2.01 6.41
CA GLY A 43 -6.45 2.03 5.80
C GLY A 43 -5.66 0.75 6.04
N ILE A 44 -4.87 0.33 5.06
CA ILE A 44 -3.89 -0.76 5.14
C ILE A 44 -2.51 -0.19 4.84
N SER A 45 -1.52 -0.52 5.65
CA SER A 45 -0.12 -0.24 5.31
C SER A 45 0.37 -1.24 4.27
N VAL A 46 1.00 -0.74 3.21
CA VAL A 46 1.54 -1.57 2.14
C VAL A 46 2.99 -1.88 2.45
N GLY A 47 3.25 -3.13 2.84
CA GLY A 47 4.59 -3.69 2.99
C GLY A 47 5.16 -4.28 1.68
N PRO A 48 6.43 -4.67 1.66
CA PRO A 48 7.05 -5.32 0.51
C PRO A 48 6.34 -6.61 0.10
N GLU A 49 5.85 -7.40 1.05
CA GLU A 49 5.18 -8.68 0.78
C GLU A 49 3.87 -8.50 0.02
N LEU A 50 3.09 -7.47 0.42
CA LEU A 50 1.87 -7.12 -0.30
C LEU A 50 2.20 -6.60 -1.70
N ARG A 51 3.29 -5.84 -1.85
CA ARG A 51 3.72 -5.34 -3.15
C ARG A 51 4.10 -6.49 -4.10
N ASP A 52 4.98 -7.38 -3.64
CA ASP A 52 5.43 -8.54 -4.41
C ASP A 52 4.26 -9.46 -4.78
N TYR A 53 3.29 -9.61 -3.89
CA TYR A 53 2.06 -10.34 -4.17
C TYR A 53 1.29 -9.70 -5.33
N MET A 54 1.03 -8.40 -5.24
CA MET A 54 0.22 -7.69 -6.23
C MET A 54 0.91 -7.65 -7.59
N ASP A 55 2.22 -7.41 -7.62
CA ASP A 55 3.02 -7.42 -8.85
C ASP A 55 2.94 -8.77 -9.59
N LYS A 56 2.79 -9.87 -8.83
CA LYS A 56 2.71 -11.23 -9.39
C LYS A 56 1.31 -11.64 -9.84
N PHE A 57 0.27 -11.25 -9.08
CA PHE A 57 -1.06 -11.85 -9.23
C PHE A 57 -2.16 -10.88 -9.71
N ASP A 58 -1.96 -9.58 -9.55
CA ASP A 58 -2.89 -8.55 -10.04
C ASP A 58 -2.69 -8.30 -11.54
N LYS A 59 -3.77 -8.43 -12.31
CA LYS A 59 -3.82 -8.17 -13.74
C LYS A 59 -4.67 -6.95 -14.11
N THR A 60 -5.17 -6.22 -13.12
CA THR A 60 -6.01 -5.05 -13.35
C THR A 60 -5.20 -3.81 -13.78
N GLY A 61 -3.90 -3.78 -13.48
CA GLY A 61 -3.02 -2.64 -13.76
C GLY A 61 -3.38 -1.38 -12.95
N ARG A 62 -4.17 -1.52 -11.88
CA ARG A 62 -4.62 -0.39 -11.07
C ARG A 62 -3.55 0.02 -10.07
N ASN A 63 -3.31 1.33 -9.95
CA ASN A 63 -2.55 1.83 -8.82
C ASN A 63 -3.37 1.66 -7.53
N PHE A 64 -2.87 0.84 -6.61
CA PHE A 64 -3.50 0.60 -5.32
C PHE A 64 -2.79 1.32 -4.16
N ILE A 65 -1.70 2.03 -4.44
CA ILE A 65 -0.85 2.64 -3.41
C ILE A 65 -1.02 4.15 -3.42
N ILE A 66 -1.28 4.69 -2.23
CA ILE A 66 -1.24 6.12 -1.94
C ILE A 66 -0.15 6.37 -0.87
N PRO A 67 0.80 7.28 -1.10
CA PRO A 67 1.81 7.61 -0.12
C PRO A 67 1.21 8.44 1.02
N SER A 68 1.37 7.99 2.26
CA SER A 68 1.22 8.81 3.45
C SER A 68 2.57 9.47 3.75
N MET A 69 2.65 10.79 3.74
CA MET A 69 3.93 11.51 3.73
C MET A 69 4.55 11.68 5.12
N PHE A 70 3.74 11.79 6.16
CA PHE A 70 4.19 12.06 7.52
C PHE A 70 3.13 11.61 8.53
N ARG A 71 3.55 11.44 9.78
CA ARG A 71 2.66 11.25 10.93
C ARG A 71 2.71 12.49 11.80
N ARG A 72 1.55 13.00 12.20
CA ARG A 72 1.41 14.10 13.17
C ARG A 72 0.74 13.58 14.42
N PHE A 73 1.28 13.98 15.56
CA PHE A 73 0.74 13.73 16.87
C PHE A 73 0.19 15.05 17.39
N LEU A 74 -1.06 15.03 17.83
CA LEU A 74 -1.78 16.22 18.29
C LEU A 74 -2.12 16.05 19.77
N ASP A 75 -2.12 17.15 20.53
CA ASP A 75 -2.71 17.18 21.86
C ASP A 75 -4.26 17.24 21.80
N ILE A 76 -4.91 17.26 22.96
CA ILE A 76 -6.39 17.33 23.06
C ILE A 76 -6.97 18.66 22.55
N HIS A 77 -6.14 19.69 22.40
CA HIS A 77 -6.50 21.00 21.87
C HIS A 77 -6.25 21.11 20.36
N GLY A 78 -5.67 20.06 19.75
CA GLY A 78 -5.34 20.00 18.33
C GLY A 78 -3.97 20.60 17.97
N ASN A 79 -3.14 20.98 18.94
CA ASN A 79 -1.80 21.48 18.67
C ASN A 79 -0.85 20.34 18.32
N GLU A 80 0.05 20.55 17.36
CA GLU A 80 1.07 19.58 16.99
C GLU A 80 2.12 19.45 18.10
N ILE A 81 2.19 18.27 18.72
CA ILE A 81 3.19 17.95 19.75
C ILE A 81 4.42 17.28 19.16
N HIS A 82 4.27 16.61 18.02
CA HIS A 82 5.35 15.90 17.34
C HIS A 82 4.99 15.60 15.89
N ARG A 83 6.01 15.51 15.02
CA ARG A 83 5.87 15.14 13.63
C ARG A 83 7.00 14.23 13.19
N GLU A 84 6.63 13.17 12.51
CA GLU A 84 7.55 12.20 11.91
C GLU A 84 7.42 12.28 10.40
N ASP A 85 8.49 12.73 9.73
CA ASP A 85 8.64 12.63 8.28
C ASP A 85 8.91 11.19 7.90
N TRP A 86 7.82 10.46 7.63
CA TRP A 86 7.89 9.07 7.27
C TRP A 86 6.92 8.73 6.15
N ILE A 87 7.48 8.50 4.96
CA ILE A 87 6.68 8.06 3.82
C ILE A 87 6.28 6.59 4.02
N ARG A 88 4.99 6.36 4.24
CA ARG A 88 4.37 5.05 4.35
C ARG A 88 3.39 4.84 3.20
N PRO A 89 3.64 3.92 2.26
CA PRO A 89 2.65 3.57 1.27
C PRO A 89 1.46 2.88 1.95
N THR A 90 0.26 3.30 1.57
CA THR A 90 -1.00 2.83 2.13
C THR A 90 -2.03 2.54 1.05
N THR A 91 -3.02 1.73 1.37
CA THR A 91 -4.20 1.47 0.53
C THR A 91 -5.43 1.42 1.43
N SER A 92 -6.62 1.19 0.87
CA SER A 92 -7.85 0.96 1.64
C SER A 92 -8.30 -0.49 1.53
N TRP A 93 -9.03 -0.96 2.55
CA TRP A 93 -9.69 -2.27 2.53
C TRP A 93 -10.57 -2.44 1.29
N ASP A 94 -11.36 -1.41 0.97
CA ASP A 94 -12.29 -1.45 -0.15
C ASP A 94 -11.55 -1.60 -1.47
N LEU A 95 -10.51 -0.79 -1.70
CA LEU A 95 -9.73 -0.85 -2.94
C LEU A 95 -9.09 -2.23 -3.12
N MET A 96 -8.45 -2.74 -2.06
CA MET A 96 -7.83 -4.06 -2.10
C MET A 96 -8.85 -5.18 -2.35
N TYR A 97 -10.00 -5.13 -1.66
CA TYR A 97 -11.08 -6.09 -1.84
C TYR A 97 -11.56 -6.13 -3.30
N TYR A 98 -11.82 -4.97 -3.92
CA TYR A 98 -12.31 -4.91 -5.29
C TYR A 98 -11.26 -5.30 -6.33
N ILE A 99 -9.98 -4.99 -6.12
CA ILE A 99 -8.91 -5.47 -7.01
C ILE A 99 -8.82 -7.01 -6.95
N LEU A 100 -8.86 -7.59 -5.75
CA LEU A 100 -8.80 -9.03 -5.59
C LEU A 100 -10.04 -9.72 -6.19
N ARG A 101 -11.23 -9.15 -6.02
CA ARG A 101 -12.46 -9.65 -6.66
C ARG A 101 -12.41 -9.55 -8.18
N ALA A 102 -11.97 -8.42 -8.73
CA ALA A 102 -11.77 -8.27 -10.17
C ALA A 102 -10.83 -9.34 -10.73
N ASN A 103 -9.77 -9.69 -10.00
CA ASN A 103 -8.85 -10.76 -10.39
C ASN A 103 -9.41 -12.19 -10.19
N PHE A 104 -10.25 -12.40 -9.17
CA PHE A 104 -10.76 -13.71 -8.80
C PHE A 104 -12.01 -14.08 -9.61
N ASP A 105 -13.05 -13.26 -9.62
CA ASP A 105 -14.35 -13.56 -10.24
C ASP A 105 -14.84 -12.49 -11.21
N GLY A 106 -14.01 -11.49 -11.52
CA GLY A 106 -14.37 -10.41 -12.43
C GLY A 106 -15.39 -9.43 -11.85
N LEU A 107 -15.73 -9.54 -10.55
CA LEU A 107 -16.58 -8.56 -9.89
C LEU A 107 -15.80 -7.26 -9.76
N ASP A 108 -16.17 -6.30 -10.59
CA ASP A 108 -15.64 -4.97 -10.52
C ASP A 108 -16.77 -3.99 -10.24
N LYS A 109 -16.66 -3.28 -9.13
CA LYS A 109 -17.59 -2.18 -8.85
C LYS A 109 -17.26 -1.04 -9.79
N VAL A 110 -18.27 -0.23 -10.07
CA VAL A 110 -18.14 1.15 -10.57
C VAL A 110 -17.42 2.03 -9.51
N TYR A 111 -16.21 1.67 -9.10
CA TYR A 111 -15.14 2.59 -8.69
C TYR A 111 -14.27 2.97 -9.90
N PHE A 112 -14.56 2.39 -11.08
CA PHE A 112 -13.99 2.70 -12.41
C PHE A 112 -14.10 4.15 -12.91
N ARG A 113 -14.50 5.12 -12.08
CA ARG A 113 -14.17 6.50 -12.44
C ARG A 113 -12.68 6.64 -12.22
N THR A 114 -11.93 6.36 -13.28
CA THR A 114 -10.56 6.80 -13.49
C THR A 114 -10.39 8.17 -12.86
N PHE A 115 -9.75 8.21 -11.70
CA PHE A 115 -8.96 9.38 -11.38
C PHE A 115 -7.78 9.29 -12.35
N THR A 116 -7.96 9.83 -13.55
CA THR A 116 -6.84 10.13 -14.43
C THR A 116 -5.85 10.93 -13.59
N ASN A 117 -4.55 10.63 -13.77
CA ASN A 117 -3.46 11.17 -12.95
C ASN A 117 -3.44 12.71 -12.85
N GLU A 118 -4.16 13.41 -13.72
CA GLU A 118 -4.42 14.85 -13.67
C GLU A 118 -5.17 15.33 -12.43
N SER A 119 -6.10 14.55 -11.87
CA SER A 119 -7.06 15.09 -10.90
C SER A 119 -6.55 15.20 -9.47
N ILE A 120 -5.77 14.21 -9.00
CA ILE A 120 -5.24 14.23 -7.63
C ILE A 120 -3.94 15.05 -7.57
N PHE A 121 -3.08 14.95 -8.59
CA PHE A 121 -1.91 15.81 -8.69
C PHE A 121 -2.32 17.27 -8.92
N GLY A 122 -3.33 17.54 -9.75
CA GLY A 122 -3.88 18.88 -9.96
C GLY A 122 -4.53 19.49 -8.71
N LYS A 123 -5.24 18.70 -7.89
CA LYS A 123 -5.77 19.18 -6.60
C LYS A 123 -4.70 19.34 -5.52
N LEU A 124 -3.68 18.49 -5.49
CA LEU A 124 -2.55 18.63 -4.56
C LEU A 124 -1.62 19.80 -4.98
N LEU A 125 -1.50 20.07 -6.29
CA LEU A 125 -0.85 21.26 -6.84
C LEU A 125 -1.68 22.54 -6.58
N CYS A 126 -3.00 22.48 -6.66
CA CYS A 126 -3.88 23.61 -6.33
C CYS A 126 -3.83 23.95 -4.83
N LEU A 127 -3.70 22.95 -3.95
CA LEU A 127 -3.44 23.18 -2.52
C LEU A 127 -2.05 23.77 -2.25
N LYS A 128 -1.07 23.54 -3.14
CA LYS A 128 0.26 24.19 -3.09
C LYS A 128 0.24 25.64 -3.56
N SER A 129 -0.71 26.07 -4.39
CA SER A 129 -0.76 27.47 -4.85
C SER A 129 -1.26 28.45 -3.79
N ASN A 130 -1.65 27.96 -2.60
CA ASN A 130 -2.11 28.79 -1.49
C ASN A 130 -1.20 28.73 -0.24
N MET A 131 0.01 28.18 -0.37
CA MET A 131 1.07 28.31 0.63
C MET A 131 2.37 28.71 -0.06
N ASN A 132 2.65 30.02 -0.02
CA ASN A 132 3.91 30.57 -0.51
C ASN A 132 5.10 30.00 0.29
N ASN A 133 6.12 29.62 -0.48
CA ASN A 133 7.50 29.34 -0.08
C ASN A 133 7.79 28.08 0.75
N THR A 134 8.08 26.98 0.06
CA THR A 134 9.40 26.29 0.12
C THR A 134 9.42 25.15 -0.90
N ILE A 135 10.43 25.18 -1.77
CA ILE A 135 10.59 24.30 -2.94
C ILE A 135 11.29 23.00 -2.53
N PHE A 136 10.69 21.85 -2.83
CA PHE A 136 11.43 20.60 -3.03
C PHE A 136 10.80 19.80 -4.19
N PRO A 137 11.58 19.40 -5.22
CA PRO A 137 11.05 18.64 -6.35
C PRO A 137 10.93 17.15 -5.97
N LEU A 138 9.74 16.58 -6.18
CA LEU A 138 9.50 15.13 -6.13
C LEU A 138 9.72 14.54 -7.53
N THR A 139 10.99 14.24 -7.84
CA THR A 139 11.37 13.32 -8.92
C THR A 139 12.03 12.10 -8.29
N ALA A 140 11.22 11.18 -7.78
CA ALA A 140 11.68 9.84 -7.45
C ALA A 140 11.37 8.92 -8.64
N THR A 141 12.18 9.01 -9.70
CA THR A 141 12.31 7.90 -10.65
C THR A 141 13.04 6.74 -9.98
N HIS A 142 12.87 5.55 -10.55
CA HIS A 142 13.29 4.19 -10.16
C HIS A 142 14.76 3.99 -9.69
N THR A 143 15.53 5.07 -9.53
CA THR A 143 16.95 5.10 -9.19
C THR A 143 17.21 5.25 -7.68
N GLN A 144 16.26 5.78 -6.89
CA GLN A 144 16.49 6.06 -5.46
C GLN A 144 16.46 4.83 -4.52
N LEU A 145 15.81 3.73 -4.91
CA LEU A 145 15.74 2.53 -4.08
C LEU A 145 17.10 1.79 -3.97
N ASN A 146 17.97 1.93 -4.98
CA ASN A 146 19.31 1.30 -4.98
C ASN A 146 20.29 1.98 -4.00
N ASN A 147 20.05 3.24 -3.63
CA ASN A 147 20.91 3.98 -2.71
C ASN A 147 20.63 3.61 -1.24
N GLU A 148 19.39 3.26 -0.90
CA GLU A 148 19.01 2.74 0.42
C GLU A 148 19.70 1.40 0.73
N THR A 149 19.78 0.49 -0.24
CA THR A 149 20.47 -0.80 -0.10
C THR A 149 21.98 -0.62 0.10
N LYS A 150 22.57 0.42 -0.51
CA LYS A 150 24.00 0.77 -0.40
C LYS A 150 24.32 1.54 0.89
N LEU A 151 23.37 2.29 1.45
CA LEU A 151 23.50 2.91 2.78
C LEU A 151 23.40 1.85 3.89
N ARG A 152 22.49 0.88 3.76
CA ARG A 152 22.34 -0.22 4.72
C ARG A 152 23.59 -1.11 4.79
N SER A 153 24.27 -1.37 3.66
CA SER A 153 25.53 -2.13 3.67
C SER A 153 26.71 -1.35 4.28
N LYS A 154 26.79 -0.03 4.06
CA LYS A 154 27.81 0.83 4.69
C LYS A 154 27.61 1.02 6.20
N MET A 155 26.37 1.09 6.68
CA MET A 155 26.07 1.18 8.11
C MET A 155 26.33 -0.15 8.85
N ALA A 156 26.19 -1.29 8.17
CA ALA A 156 26.53 -2.60 8.74
C ALA A 156 28.05 -2.80 8.89
N THR A 157 28.88 -2.25 7.99
CA THR A 157 30.34 -2.33 8.07
C THR A 157 30.96 -1.38 9.10
N ASN A 158 30.32 -0.25 9.42
CA ASN A 158 30.85 0.66 10.45
C ASN A 158 30.55 0.18 11.89
N LYS A 159 29.55 -0.68 12.08
CA LYS A 159 29.19 -1.22 13.39
C LYS A 159 30.14 -2.30 13.91
N SER A 160 31.01 -2.85 13.06
CA SER A 160 32.03 -3.83 13.46
C SER A 160 33.38 -3.20 13.86
N HIS A 161 33.57 -1.89 13.68
CA HIS A 161 34.78 -1.17 14.11
C HIS A 161 34.66 -0.48 15.46
N ASP A 162 33.46 -0.15 15.94
CA ASP A 162 33.26 0.55 17.22
C ASP A 162 33.33 -0.34 18.47
N ASN A 163 33.44 -1.67 18.33
CA ASN A 163 33.39 -2.59 19.48
C ASN A 163 34.77 -3.07 19.99
N LYS A 164 35.84 -2.28 19.79
CA LYS A 164 37.20 -2.63 20.25
C LYS A 164 37.86 -1.67 21.25
N ASN A 165 37.26 -0.54 21.62
CA ASN A 165 37.85 0.40 22.58
C ASN A 165 36.91 0.71 23.74
N THR A 166 36.76 -0.22 24.68
CA THR A 166 36.36 0.08 26.06
C THR A 166 36.65 -1.12 26.96
N GLN A 167 37.95 -1.36 27.22
CA GLN A 167 38.43 -2.11 28.38
C GLN A 167 39.81 -1.58 28.74
N THR A 168 39.84 -0.71 29.76
CA THR A 168 40.92 -0.52 30.75
C THR A 168 40.35 0.30 31.89
#